data_AF-A0A179DAB8-F1
#
_entry.id   AF-A0A179DAB8-F1
#
_cell.length_a   1.000
_cell.length_b   1.000
_cell.length_c   1.000
_cell.angle_alpha   90.00
_cell.angle_beta   90.00
_cell.angle_gamma   90.00
#
_symmetry.space_group_name_H-M   'P 1'
#
loop_
_entity.id
_entity.type
_entity.pdbx_description
1 polymer ?
#
loop_
_entity_poly.entity_id
_entity_poly.type
_entity_poly.pdbx_seq_one_letter_code
_entity_poly.pdbx_strand_id
1 'polypeptide(L)'
;MNWANYLIQINLYLAVFYIFYQLFLKDETFFNLNRTYLLGAAFFSMMIPVARVQWVKSLFITEQVQTGWTNVNVRIMQGFASPLVNNNTWALGDYLTLVYLFVFTVLMLRLIYKLIKVKQLFKSENSSEAFSFFGKIRINPNLTNLKEIEKHELTHAKQLHSADVIFFEILAIINWFNPVCYLYKKSIKHIHEFIADEEAVKLSDKKEYAILLFSKSFGVKPNQLTNNFFNQSLLKRRIKMLNKQKSRKAAILKYGLSAPLFLLAIILSSAKISENKMIDKVAKTVQPKQEIINVSIPKNIKKMITGLVKKPIVEIVIDTSVFKDLRKHLGRNLRYPPIERSNSNVAKVSLTFDVNEDGNIDNVKANTFSGFDFEKEGIRALELFKDKLNVAPSNYSIILNYALQGDKMIVDNETDLGIIKNYIGEVMIVGYLPKAEDKKAIILNPQSSKDPIFQNVEVLPSFPGGLQAFGKFLGGNLNYPKAAKDAKIEGRVYAQFVVEKDGSLTEVKIVRRIGYGCDEEAKRVLELSPKWNPGVQNGEKVRVIYTVPIFFQINKKVNFPPPISNDFIEKSLFLIDGVEYHGSERINIVKNEVSNILKGEAATIKYGEKGKNGVIEITTKKKD
;
A
#
# COMPACT_ATOMS: atom_id res chain seq x y z
N MET A 1 2.13 5.62 7.41
CA MET A 1 1.63 4.23 7.46
C MET A 1 0.16 4.31 7.10
N ASN A 2 -0.31 3.62 6.05
CA ASN A 2 -1.74 3.55 5.74
C ASN A 2 -2.49 2.93 6.95
N TRP A 3 -3.67 3.45 7.31
CA TRP A 3 -4.48 2.98 8.44
C TRP A 3 -4.86 1.49 8.28
N ALA A 4 -5.09 1.03 7.06
CA ALA A 4 -5.37 -0.38 6.78
C ALA A 4 -4.16 -1.28 7.10
N ASN A 5 -2.95 -0.83 6.73
CA ASN A 5 -1.71 -1.53 7.06
C ASN A 5 -1.47 -1.58 8.58
N TYR A 6 -1.83 -0.51 9.29
CA TYR A 6 -1.76 -0.48 10.75
C TYR A 6 -2.70 -1.51 11.37
N LEU A 7 -3.97 -1.55 10.94
CA LEU A 7 -4.94 -2.53 11.45
C LEU A 7 -4.50 -3.97 11.19
N ILE A 8 -4.01 -4.30 9.99
CA ILE A 8 -3.53 -5.65 9.69
C ILE A 8 -2.40 -6.06 10.65
N GLN A 9 -1.46 -5.15 10.94
CA GLN A 9 -0.35 -5.42 11.84
C GLN A 9 -0.80 -5.64 13.29
N ILE A 10 -1.69 -4.79 13.82
CA ILE A 10 -2.22 -4.97 15.17
C ILE A 10 -2.89 -6.34 15.28
N ASN A 11 -3.73 -6.69 14.31
CA ASN A 11 -4.47 -7.95 14.33
C ASN A 11 -3.56 -9.18 14.24
N LEU A 12 -2.48 -9.10 13.46
CA LEU A 12 -1.45 -10.13 13.42
C LEU A 12 -0.77 -10.29 14.79
N TYR A 13 -0.35 -9.20 15.43
CA TYR A 13 0.30 -9.25 16.74
C TYR A 13 -0.64 -9.74 17.84
N LEU A 14 -1.91 -9.31 17.83
CA LEU A 14 -2.94 -9.82 18.73
C LEU A 14 -3.08 -11.34 18.59
N ALA A 15 -3.12 -11.87 17.36
CA ALA A 15 -3.21 -13.30 17.13
C ALA A 15 -1.99 -14.06 17.66
N VAL A 16 -0.77 -13.60 17.34
CA VAL A 16 0.49 -14.24 17.76
C VAL A 16 0.61 -14.25 19.28
N PHE A 17 0.39 -13.13 19.95
CA PHE A 17 0.49 -13.06 21.41
C PHE A 17 -0.63 -13.87 22.09
N TYR A 18 -1.84 -13.91 21.53
CA TYR A 18 -2.90 -14.73 22.09
C TYR A 18 -2.62 -16.23 21.95
N ILE A 19 -2.05 -16.67 20.81
CA ILE A 19 -1.61 -18.06 20.62
C ILE A 19 -0.58 -18.45 21.69
N PHE A 20 0.39 -17.57 21.95
CA PHE A 20 1.37 -17.80 23.03
C PHE A 20 0.69 -17.97 24.39
N TYR A 21 -0.25 -17.08 24.74
CA TYR A 21 -1.03 -17.21 25.96
C TYR A 21 -1.76 -18.56 26.04
N GLN A 22 -2.43 -18.93 24.95
CA GLN A 22 -3.22 -20.15 24.89
C GLN A 22 -2.36 -21.42 25.09
N LEU A 23 -1.15 -21.44 24.53
CA LEU A 23 -0.25 -22.60 24.58
C LEU A 23 0.51 -22.71 25.90
N PHE A 24 0.99 -21.58 26.45
CA PHE A 24 1.95 -21.62 27.56
C PHE A 24 1.38 -21.14 28.90
N LEU A 25 0.43 -20.20 28.90
CA LEU A 25 0.08 -19.42 30.09
C LEU A 25 -1.35 -19.65 30.60
N LYS A 26 -2.28 -20.01 29.72
CA LYS A 26 -3.72 -20.15 30.02
C LYS A 26 -4.05 -21.03 31.22
N ASP A 27 -3.26 -22.09 31.40
CA ASP A 27 -3.46 -23.08 32.46
C ASP A 27 -2.62 -22.78 33.72
N GLU A 28 -1.81 -21.72 33.73
CA GLU A 28 -1.00 -21.35 34.89
C GLU A 28 -1.86 -20.68 35.98
N THR A 29 -1.58 -20.99 37.25
CA THR A 29 -2.32 -20.42 38.41
C THR A 29 -1.79 -19.06 38.86
N PHE A 30 -0.82 -18.46 38.14
CA PHE A 30 -0.35 -17.11 38.41
C PHE A 30 -1.30 -16.09 37.76
N PHE A 31 -2.50 -15.96 38.31
CA PHE A 31 -3.58 -15.18 37.69
C PHE A 31 -3.24 -13.71 37.46
N ASN A 32 -2.53 -13.06 38.39
CA ASN A 32 -2.06 -11.69 38.23
C ASN A 32 -1.04 -11.54 37.09
N LEU A 33 -0.10 -12.49 36.94
CA LEU A 33 0.86 -12.46 35.82
C LEU A 33 0.15 -12.72 34.48
N ASN A 34 -0.84 -13.60 34.46
CA ASN A 34 -1.69 -13.83 33.28
C ASN A 34 -2.48 -12.57 32.90
N ARG A 35 -3.01 -11.84 33.89
CA ARG A 35 -3.68 -10.54 33.69
C ARG A 35 -2.73 -9.53 33.07
N THR A 36 -1.56 -9.33 33.68
CA THR A 36 -0.53 -8.39 33.19
C THR A 36 -0.05 -8.75 31.80
N TYR A 37 0.15 -10.05 31.52
CA TYR A 37 0.52 -10.52 30.19
C TYR A 37 -0.53 -10.16 29.15
N LEU A 38 -1.81 -10.46 29.39
CA LEU A 38 -2.86 -10.18 28.39
C LEU A 38 -3.02 -8.68 28.13
N LEU A 39 -2.98 -7.86 29.18
CA LEU A 39 -3.03 -6.40 29.04
C LEU A 39 -1.81 -5.87 28.29
N GLY A 40 -0.60 -6.34 28.67
CA GLY A 40 0.64 -5.99 28.00
C GLY A 40 0.65 -6.41 26.53
N ALA A 41 0.23 -7.65 26.23
CA ALA A 41 0.14 -8.17 24.87
C ALA A 41 -0.78 -7.31 23.98
N ALA A 42 -1.97 -6.95 24.48
CA ALA A 42 -2.88 -6.06 23.77
C ALA A 42 -2.27 -4.66 23.58
N PHE A 43 -1.69 -4.07 24.63
CA PHE A 43 -1.04 -2.77 24.56
C PHE A 43 0.12 -2.75 23.55
N PHE A 44 1.05 -3.71 23.65
CA PHE A 44 2.20 -3.82 22.75
C PHE A 44 1.77 -4.12 21.31
N SER A 45 0.72 -4.90 21.08
CA SER A 45 0.21 -5.12 19.71
C SER A 45 -0.22 -3.82 19.01
N MET A 46 -0.70 -2.82 19.77
CA MET A 46 -1.06 -1.50 19.26
C MET A 46 0.14 -0.56 19.14
N MET A 47 1.10 -0.67 20.05
CA MET A 47 2.28 0.19 20.11
C MET A 47 3.39 -0.21 19.13
N ILE A 48 3.64 -1.51 18.93
CA ILE A 48 4.74 -2.02 18.09
C ILE A 48 4.69 -1.51 16.64
N PRO A 49 3.53 -1.45 15.95
CA PRO A 49 3.47 -0.88 14.62
C PRO A 49 3.81 0.63 14.59
N VAL A 50 3.57 1.36 15.68
CA VAL A 50 3.84 2.80 15.78
C VAL A 50 5.29 3.07 16.21
N ALA A 51 5.87 2.18 17.01
CA ALA A 51 7.23 2.25 17.52
C ALA A 51 8.25 2.12 16.39
N ARG A 52 8.61 3.26 15.78
CA ARG A 52 9.67 3.34 14.76
C ARG A 52 11.04 3.31 15.44
N VAL A 53 11.49 2.13 15.82
CA VAL A 53 12.74 1.98 16.58
C VAL A 53 13.94 1.98 15.63
N GLN A 54 14.61 3.13 15.49
CA GLN A 54 15.70 3.33 14.53
C GLN A 54 16.93 2.45 14.81
N TRP A 55 17.27 2.19 16.09
CA TRP A 55 18.42 1.35 16.47
C TRP A 55 18.23 -0.13 16.13
N VAL A 56 16.99 -0.59 15.98
CA VAL A 56 16.68 -1.97 15.61
C VAL A 56 16.94 -2.20 14.11
N LYS A 57 16.85 -1.15 13.30
CA LYS A 57 17.14 -1.22 11.86
C LYS A 57 18.61 -1.56 11.57
N SER A 58 19.52 -1.18 12.46
CA SER A 58 20.95 -1.43 12.28
C SER A 58 21.40 -2.82 12.72
N LEU A 59 20.57 -3.57 13.44
CA LEU A 59 21.03 -4.80 14.08
C LEU A 59 20.96 -6.03 13.16
N PHE A 60 19.89 -6.24 12.39
CA PHE A 60 19.78 -7.44 11.53
C PHE A 60 18.74 -7.24 10.43
N ILE A 61 19.11 -6.67 9.29
CA ILE A 61 18.23 -6.73 8.11
C ILE A 61 18.94 -7.45 6.98
N THR A 62 18.59 -8.72 6.77
CA THR A 62 18.90 -9.43 5.54
C THR A 62 18.04 -8.86 4.42
N GLU A 63 18.61 -8.59 3.25
CA GLU A 63 17.90 -8.08 2.05
C GLU A 63 16.65 -8.91 1.69
N GLN A 64 16.64 -10.20 2.05
CA GLN A 64 15.54 -11.14 1.80
C GLN A 64 14.27 -10.82 2.60
N VAL A 65 14.39 -10.33 3.84
CA VAL A 65 13.21 -9.95 4.65
C VAL A 65 12.61 -8.65 4.11
N GLN A 66 13.44 -7.70 3.70
CA GLN A 66 12.99 -6.43 3.09
C GLN A 66 12.21 -6.66 1.79
N THR A 67 12.73 -7.48 0.88
CA THR A 67 12.10 -7.79 -0.41
C THR A 67 10.77 -8.55 -0.26
N GLY A 68 10.65 -9.43 0.73
CA GLY A 68 9.37 -10.09 1.03
C GLY A 68 8.28 -9.10 1.48
N TRP A 69 8.61 -8.15 2.36
CA TRP A 69 7.66 -7.16 2.87
C TRP A 69 7.31 -6.07 1.86
N THR A 70 8.23 -5.64 1.00
CA THR A 70 7.93 -4.65 -0.05
C THR A 70 6.93 -5.22 -1.05
N ASN A 71 7.08 -6.49 -1.45
CA ASN A 71 6.14 -7.16 -2.36
C ASN A 71 4.72 -7.32 -1.75
N VAL A 72 4.62 -7.62 -0.45
CA VAL A 72 3.32 -7.69 0.24
C VAL A 72 2.66 -6.32 0.36
N ASN A 73 3.41 -5.28 0.77
CA ASN A 73 2.88 -3.92 0.84
C ASN A 73 2.42 -3.41 -0.53
N VAL A 74 3.18 -3.67 -1.60
CA VAL A 74 2.81 -3.27 -2.96
C VAL A 74 1.52 -3.97 -3.41
N ARG A 75 1.36 -5.27 -3.13
CA ARG A 75 0.11 -5.99 -3.44
C ARG A 75 -1.08 -5.49 -2.62
N ILE A 76 -0.90 -5.20 -1.33
CA ILE A 76 -1.95 -4.62 -0.50
C ILE A 76 -2.30 -3.22 -1.01
N MET A 77 -1.31 -2.38 -1.31
CA MET A 77 -1.54 -1.05 -1.87
C MET A 77 -2.20 -1.12 -3.25
N GLN A 78 -1.87 -2.09 -4.11
CA GLN A 78 -2.55 -2.30 -5.39
C GLN A 78 -4.00 -2.79 -5.23
N GLY A 79 -4.29 -3.58 -4.20
CA GLY A 79 -5.66 -4.03 -3.89
C GLY A 79 -6.57 -2.95 -3.30
N PHE A 80 -5.98 -1.89 -2.71
CA PHE A 80 -6.69 -0.72 -2.19
C PHE A 80 -6.52 0.54 -3.06
N ALA A 81 -5.71 0.49 -4.12
CA ALA A 81 -5.53 1.59 -5.06
C ALA A 81 -6.56 1.48 -6.17
N SER A 82 -7.35 2.54 -6.32
CA SER A 82 -8.25 2.73 -7.45
C SER A 82 -7.45 2.89 -8.74
N PRO A 83 -7.90 2.32 -9.87
CA PRO A 83 -7.48 2.83 -11.17
C PRO A 83 -7.95 4.29 -11.28
N LEU A 84 -7.05 5.18 -11.67
CA LEU A 84 -7.33 6.59 -11.97
C LEU A 84 -8.21 6.70 -13.22
N VAL A 85 -9.49 6.37 -13.08
CA VAL A 85 -10.53 6.67 -14.07
C VAL A 85 -11.47 7.64 -13.37
N ASN A 86 -11.50 8.88 -13.89
CA ASN A 86 -12.29 9.97 -13.36
C ASN A 86 -13.78 9.72 -13.63
N ASN A 87 -14.41 9.03 -12.69
CA ASN A 87 -15.84 9.02 -12.49
C ASN A 87 -16.04 9.28 -10.99
N ASN A 88 -17.08 10.01 -10.60
CA ASN A 88 -17.58 10.18 -9.21
C ASN A 88 -17.97 8.85 -8.51
N THR A 89 -17.45 7.72 -8.96
CA THR A 89 -17.67 6.40 -8.39
C THR A 89 -16.63 6.20 -7.30
N TRP A 90 -17.09 6.21 -6.04
CA TRP A 90 -16.27 5.84 -4.89
C TRP A 90 -15.52 4.53 -5.17
N ALA A 91 -14.26 4.46 -4.79
CA ALA A 91 -13.51 3.23 -4.91
C ALA A 91 -14.02 2.20 -3.91
N LEU A 92 -13.77 0.91 -4.16
CA LEU A 92 -14.13 -0.15 -3.22
C LEU A 92 -13.49 0.08 -1.84
N GLY A 93 -12.28 0.67 -1.79
CA GLY A 93 -11.61 1.07 -0.55
C GLY A 93 -12.37 2.14 0.25
N ASP A 94 -13.01 3.10 -0.43
CA ASP A 94 -13.77 4.18 0.20
C ASP A 94 -15.06 3.62 0.82
N TYR A 95 -15.78 2.77 0.09
CA TYR A 95 -16.94 2.05 0.64
C TYR A 95 -16.56 1.20 1.85
N LEU A 96 -15.45 0.46 1.80
CA LEU A 96 -14.96 -0.32 2.94
C LEU A 96 -14.63 0.56 4.14
N THR A 97 -14.04 1.74 3.91
CA THR A 97 -13.74 2.70 4.97
C THR A 97 -15.02 3.25 5.61
N LEU A 98 -16.02 3.60 4.80
CA LEU A 98 -17.32 4.07 5.28
C LEU A 98 -18.05 2.99 6.09
N VAL A 99 -18.09 1.75 5.59
CA VAL A 99 -18.66 0.60 6.32
C VAL A 99 -17.94 0.40 7.65
N TYR A 100 -16.60 0.45 7.64
CA TYR A 100 -15.80 0.31 8.85
C TYR A 100 -16.13 1.41 9.88
N LEU A 101 -16.18 2.68 9.46
CA LEU A 101 -16.52 3.81 10.34
C LEU A 101 -17.96 3.73 10.86
N PHE A 102 -18.90 3.30 10.02
CA PHE A 102 -20.29 3.09 10.42
C PHE A 102 -20.41 2.03 11.51
N VAL A 103 -19.83 0.84 11.28
CA VAL A 103 -19.84 -0.26 12.26
C VAL A 103 -19.15 0.16 13.55
N PHE A 104 -17.98 0.81 13.45
CA PHE A 104 -17.26 1.35 14.61
C PHE A 104 -18.15 2.29 15.42
N THR A 105 -18.85 3.22 14.77
CA THR A 105 -19.71 4.22 15.42
C THR A 105 -20.89 3.56 16.12
N VAL A 106 -21.57 2.62 15.46
CA VAL A 106 -22.69 1.87 16.05
C VAL A 106 -22.23 1.08 17.29
N LEU A 107 -21.07 0.43 17.22
CA LEU A 107 -20.52 -0.31 18.35
C LEU A 107 -20.08 0.60 19.51
N MET A 108 -19.51 1.77 19.21
CA MET A 108 -19.17 2.79 20.21
C MET A 108 -20.43 3.33 20.91
N LEU A 109 -21.48 3.66 20.16
CA LEU A 109 -22.76 4.09 20.73
C LEU A 109 -23.38 2.99 21.60
N ARG A 110 -23.31 1.74 21.17
CA ARG A 110 -23.76 0.58 21.96
C ARG A 110 -22.97 0.45 23.27
N LEU A 111 -21.66 0.71 23.27
CA LEU A 111 -20.84 0.72 24.49
C LEU A 111 -21.27 1.85 25.44
N ILE A 112 -21.45 3.06 24.92
CA ILE A 112 -21.93 4.22 25.70
C ILE A 112 -23.29 3.90 26.34
N TYR A 113 -24.24 3.35 25.58
CA TYR A 113 -25.54 2.95 26.09
C TYR A 113 -25.43 1.92 27.24
N LYS A 114 -24.60 0.90 27.09
CA LYS A 114 -24.34 -0.08 28.18
C LYS A 114 -23.80 0.60 29.43
N LEU A 115 -22.86 1.53 29.29
CA LEU A 115 -22.29 2.27 30.42
C LEU A 115 -23.33 3.14 31.14
N ILE A 116 -24.23 3.80 30.39
CA ILE A 116 -25.35 4.55 30.95
C ILE A 116 -26.30 3.62 31.71
N LYS A 117 -26.64 2.45 31.15
CA LYS A 117 -27.51 1.46 31.81
C LYS A 117 -26.90 0.94 33.11
N VAL A 118 -25.58 0.69 33.14
CA VAL A 118 -24.88 0.31 34.39
C VAL A 118 -24.96 1.43 35.43
N LYS A 119 -24.78 2.70 35.02
CA LYS A 119 -24.93 3.85 35.93
C LYS A 119 -26.35 3.96 36.50
N GLN A 120 -27.37 3.62 35.71
CA GLN A 120 -28.77 3.57 36.17
C GLN A 120 -29.01 2.42 37.16
N LEU A 121 -28.39 1.25 36.96
CA LEU A 121 -28.50 0.12 37.90
C LEU A 121 -27.99 0.46 39.30
N PHE A 122 -26.97 1.33 39.42
CA PHE A 122 -26.52 1.81 40.73
C PHE A 122 -27.55 2.68 41.47
N LYS A 123 -28.52 3.27 40.76
CA LYS A 123 -29.60 4.07 41.37
C LYS A 123 -30.82 3.24 41.75
N SER A 124 -31.01 2.06 41.17
CA SER A 124 -32.16 1.20 41.43
C SER A 124 -32.04 0.50 42.78
N GLU A 125 -33.07 0.59 43.63
CA GLU A 125 -33.11 -0.08 44.93
C GLU A 125 -33.29 -1.61 44.83
N ASN A 126 -33.91 -2.11 43.76
CA ASN A 126 -34.38 -3.49 43.62
C ASN A 126 -33.41 -4.44 42.88
N SER A 127 -32.09 -4.27 43.00
CA SER A 127 -31.15 -5.22 42.39
C SER A 127 -31.00 -6.49 43.23
N SER A 128 -31.48 -7.62 42.71
CA SER A 128 -31.39 -8.95 43.35
C SER A 128 -29.97 -9.55 43.37
N GLU A 129 -28.99 -8.91 42.74
CA GLU A 129 -27.64 -9.45 42.56
C GLU A 129 -26.57 -8.55 43.18
N ALA A 130 -25.50 -9.17 43.71
CA ALA A 130 -24.28 -8.48 44.09
C ALA A 130 -23.40 -8.27 42.85
N PHE A 131 -22.95 -7.04 42.63
CA PHE A 131 -22.05 -6.68 41.52
C PHE A 131 -21.17 -5.48 41.85
N SER A 132 -20.07 -5.35 41.12
CA SER A 132 -19.08 -4.28 41.27
C SER A 132 -18.72 -3.64 39.94
N PHE A 133 -18.54 -2.32 39.94
CA PHE A 133 -18.17 -1.57 38.74
C PHE A 133 -17.43 -0.28 39.10
N PHE A 134 -16.27 -0.08 38.49
CA PHE A 134 -15.46 1.14 38.59
C PHE A 134 -15.19 1.56 40.04
N GLY A 135 -14.76 0.60 40.87
CA GLY A 135 -14.45 0.81 42.28
C GLY A 135 -15.67 0.87 43.21
N LYS A 136 -16.89 0.86 42.68
CA LYS A 136 -18.13 0.83 43.47
C LYS A 136 -18.69 -0.58 43.56
N ILE A 137 -19.29 -0.90 44.70
CA ILE A 137 -19.85 -2.22 45.00
C ILE A 137 -21.31 -2.04 45.41
N ARG A 138 -22.17 -2.94 44.95
CA ARG A 138 -23.56 -3.05 45.38
C ARG A 138 -23.82 -4.48 45.79
N ILE A 139 -24.25 -4.70 47.03
CA ILE A 139 -24.52 -6.02 47.60
C ILE A 139 -25.93 -5.99 48.17
N ASN A 140 -26.72 -7.02 47.87
CA ASN A 140 -28.00 -7.22 48.50
C ASN A 140 -27.79 -7.87 49.88
N PRO A 141 -28.24 -7.24 50.98
CA PRO A 141 -28.06 -7.77 52.34
C PRO A 141 -28.79 -9.10 52.60
N ASN A 142 -29.72 -9.52 51.73
CA ASN A 142 -30.50 -10.76 51.89
C ASN A 142 -29.82 -12.01 51.30
N LEU A 143 -28.55 -11.94 50.88
CA LEU A 143 -27.82 -13.08 50.31
C LEU A 143 -27.23 -13.97 51.41
N THR A 144 -27.26 -15.30 51.22
CA THR A 144 -26.53 -16.25 52.08
C THR A 144 -25.02 -16.17 51.79
N ASN A 145 -24.16 -16.37 52.80
CA ASN A 145 -22.69 -16.28 52.68
C ASN A 145 -22.20 -14.89 52.19
N LEU A 146 -22.68 -13.83 52.87
CA LEU A 146 -22.37 -12.42 52.54
C LEU A 146 -20.87 -12.11 52.53
N LYS A 147 -20.09 -12.69 53.46
CA LYS A 147 -18.67 -12.34 53.65
C LYS A 147 -17.82 -12.75 52.45
N GLU A 148 -18.09 -13.93 51.90
CA GLU A 148 -17.40 -14.49 50.74
C GLU A 148 -17.76 -13.72 49.46
N ILE A 149 -19.05 -13.41 49.28
CA ILE A 149 -19.54 -12.62 48.15
C ILE A 149 -19.01 -11.19 48.22
N GLU A 150 -19.03 -10.57 49.41
CA GLU A 150 -18.48 -9.24 49.62
C GLU A 150 -16.98 -9.19 49.30
N LYS A 151 -16.20 -10.15 49.80
CA LYS A 151 -14.76 -10.24 49.51
C LYS A 151 -14.49 -10.43 48.02
N HIS A 152 -15.29 -11.23 47.33
CA HIS A 152 -15.22 -11.44 45.89
C HIS A 152 -15.48 -10.12 45.14
N GLU A 153 -16.60 -9.44 45.39
CA GLU A 153 -16.96 -8.18 44.74
C GLU A 153 -15.98 -7.04 45.09
N LEU A 154 -15.48 -7.01 46.32
CA LEU A 154 -14.45 -6.07 46.76
C LEU A 154 -13.15 -6.24 45.99
N THR A 155 -12.79 -7.48 45.63
CA THR A 155 -11.60 -7.75 44.83
C THR A 155 -11.74 -7.16 43.43
N HIS A 156 -12.91 -7.31 42.79
CA HIS A 156 -13.20 -6.68 41.50
C HIS A 156 -13.13 -5.15 41.54
N ALA A 157 -13.68 -4.54 42.58
CA ALA A 157 -13.64 -3.09 42.78
C ALA A 157 -12.21 -2.58 43.03
N LYS A 158 -11.48 -3.20 43.98
CA LYS A 158 -10.12 -2.79 44.35
C LYS A 158 -9.13 -2.91 43.20
N GLN A 159 -9.24 -3.97 42.40
CA GLN A 159 -8.33 -4.22 41.28
C GLN A 159 -8.78 -3.56 39.98
N LEU A 160 -9.88 -2.79 39.99
CA LEU A 160 -10.44 -2.09 38.83
C LEU A 160 -10.69 -3.00 37.63
N HIS A 161 -11.21 -4.23 37.86
CA HIS A 161 -11.49 -5.19 36.79
C HIS A 161 -12.43 -4.64 35.70
N SER A 162 -13.32 -3.70 36.05
CA SER A 162 -14.17 -3.01 35.08
C SER A 162 -13.38 -2.19 34.05
N ALA A 163 -12.23 -1.62 34.42
CA ALA A 163 -11.40 -0.83 33.51
C ALA A 163 -10.78 -1.73 32.43
N ASP A 164 -10.27 -2.90 32.82
CA ASP A 164 -9.77 -3.91 31.89
C ASP A 164 -10.86 -4.36 30.90
N VAL A 165 -12.09 -4.58 31.37
CA VAL A 165 -13.22 -4.97 30.52
C VAL A 165 -13.54 -3.89 29.50
N ILE A 166 -13.54 -2.61 29.92
CA ILE A 166 -13.75 -1.47 29.00
C ILE A 166 -12.61 -1.39 27.98
N PHE A 167 -11.36 -1.56 28.42
CA PHE A 167 -10.20 -1.56 27.53
C PHE A 167 -10.31 -2.63 26.44
N PHE A 168 -10.65 -3.87 26.81
CA PHE A 168 -10.84 -4.95 25.83
C PHE A 168 -12.11 -4.78 24.98
N GLU A 169 -13.15 -4.11 25.48
CA GLU A 169 -14.31 -3.76 24.66
C GLU A 169 -13.91 -2.73 23.60
N ILE A 170 -13.18 -1.66 23.96
CA ILE A 170 -12.69 -0.66 23.00
C ILE A 170 -11.75 -1.31 21.97
N LEU A 171 -10.83 -2.17 22.41
CA LEU A 171 -9.94 -2.92 21.52
C LEU A 171 -10.73 -3.78 20.52
N ALA A 172 -11.78 -4.46 20.99
CA ALA A 172 -12.67 -5.26 20.15
C ALA A 172 -13.54 -4.41 19.23
N ILE A 173 -13.86 -3.17 19.58
CA ILE A 173 -14.58 -2.24 18.69
C ILE A 173 -13.68 -1.77 17.55
N ILE A 174 -12.44 -1.39 17.86
CA ILE A 174 -11.44 -1.01 16.84
C ILE A 174 -11.16 -2.19 15.90
N ASN A 175 -11.10 -3.41 16.44
CA ASN A 175 -10.76 -4.62 15.70
C ASN A 175 -11.96 -5.58 15.60
N TRP A 176 -13.16 -5.07 15.32
CA TRP A 176 -14.43 -5.82 15.38
C TRP A 176 -14.49 -7.04 14.47
N PHE A 177 -13.78 -7.01 13.36
CA PHE A 177 -13.71 -8.13 12.42
C PHE A 177 -12.76 -9.25 12.89
N ASN A 178 -11.95 -9.01 13.94
CA ASN A 178 -11.00 -9.99 14.44
C ASN A 178 -11.60 -10.83 15.59
N PRO A 179 -11.80 -12.15 15.40
CA PRO A 179 -12.34 -13.04 16.43
C PRO A 179 -11.44 -13.12 17.68
N VAL A 180 -10.13 -12.88 17.55
CA VAL A 180 -9.16 -12.98 18.65
C VAL A 180 -9.46 -11.97 19.75
N CYS A 181 -9.96 -10.78 19.43
CA CYS A 181 -10.30 -9.75 20.42
C CYS A 181 -11.39 -10.23 21.39
N TYR A 182 -12.37 -10.99 20.89
CA TYR A 182 -13.41 -11.60 21.72
C TYR A 182 -12.86 -12.73 22.59
N LEU A 183 -11.82 -13.43 22.15
CA LEU A 183 -11.11 -14.43 22.95
C LEU A 183 -10.30 -13.78 24.08
N TYR A 184 -9.64 -12.64 23.84
CA TYR A 184 -9.04 -11.82 24.89
C TYR A 184 -10.08 -11.41 25.93
N LYS A 185 -11.22 -10.86 25.48
CA LYS A 185 -12.32 -10.46 26.36
C LYS A 185 -12.85 -11.63 27.22
N LYS A 186 -12.97 -12.83 26.64
CA LYS A 186 -13.36 -14.02 27.39
C LYS A 186 -12.29 -14.44 28.41
N SER A 187 -11.02 -14.40 28.02
CA SER A 187 -9.91 -14.83 28.86
C SER A 187 -9.63 -13.88 30.02
N ILE A 188 -9.71 -12.56 29.80
CA ILE A 188 -9.55 -11.58 30.88
C ILE A 188 -10.68 -11.70 31.92
N LYS A 189 -11.93 -11.91 31.46
CA LYS A 189 -13.07 -12.14 32.36
C LYS A 189 -12.83 -13.38 33.22
N HIS A 190 -12.40 -14.49 32.62
CA HIS A 190 -12.05 -15.69 33.39
C HIS A 190 -10.95 -15.42 34.43
N ILE A 191 -9.91 -14.69 34.08
CA ILE A 191 -8.83 -14.35 35.02
C ILE A 191 -9.34 -13.49 36.17
N HIS A 192 -10.20 -12.51 35.91
CA HIS A 192 -10.81 -11.68 36.96
C HIS A 192 -11.60 -12.53 37.95
N GLU A 193 -12.42 -13.46 37.45
CA GLU A 193 -13.19 -14.39 38.29
C GLU A 193 -12.25 -15.29 39.09
N PHE A 194 -11.16 -15.79 38.52
CA PHE A 194 -10.20 -16.64 39.24
C PHE A 194 -9.46 -15.88 40.36
N ILE A 195 -9.10 -14.63 40.13
CA ILE A 195 -8.48 -13.77 41.16
C ILE A 195 -9.46 -13.52 42.30
N ALA A 196 -10.71 -13.18 41.98
CA ALA A 196 -11.74 -12.93 42.97
C ALA A 196 -12.11 -14.22 43.75
N ASP A 197 -12.17 -15.36 43.07
CA ASP A 197 -12.37 -16.69 43.69
C ASP A 197 -11.21 -17.05 44.64
N GLU A 198 -9.94 -16.79 44.23
CA GLU A 198 -8.77 -17.06 45.07
C GLU A 198 -8.78 -16.22 46.36
N GLU A 199 -9.22 -14.96 46.30
CA GLU A 199 -9.32 -14.09 47.48
C GLU A 199 -10.51 -14.43 48.38
N ALA A 200 -11.64 -14.85 47.81
CA ALA A 200 -12.83 -15.23 48.57
C ALA A 200 -12.61 -16.53 49.36
N VAL A 201 -11.93 -17.51 48.77
CA VAL A 201 -11.58 -18.81 49.40
C VAL A 201 -10.62 -18.67 50.57
N LYS A 202 -9.99 -17.52 50.78
CA LYS A 202 -9.22 -17.28 52.01
C LYS A 202 -10.11 -17.18 53.25
N LEU A 203 -11.42 -16.98 53.08
CA LEU A 203 -12.40 -16.83 54.16
C LEU A 203 -13.19 -18.11 54.47
N SER A 204 -13.18 -19.12 53.58
CA SER A 204 -13.98 -20.34 53.71
C SER A 204 -13.26 -21.56 53.12
N ASP A 205 -13.80 -22.78 53.34
CA ASP A 205 -13.26 -23.96 52.65
C ASP A 205 -13.54 -23.90 51.13
N LYS A 206 -12.65 -24.50 50.34
CA LYS A 206 -12.76 -24.57 48.87
C LYS A 206 -14.03 -25.28 48.42
N LYS A 207 -14.45 -26.35 49.12
CA LYS A 207 -15.62 -27.13 48.73
C LYS A 207 -16.91 -26.36 48.99
N GLU A 208 -17.00 -25.73 50.15
CA GLU A 208 -18.14 -24.90 50.53
C GLU A 208 -18.32 -23.72 49.56
N TYR A 209 -17.22 -23.04 49.23
CA TYR A 209 -17.25 -21.97 48.23
C TYR A 209 -17.65 -22.47 46.82
N ALA A 210 -17.17 -23.65 46.40
CA ALA A 210 -17.57 -24.23 45.12
C ALA A 210 -19.07 -24.56 45.06
N ILE A 211 -19.65 -25.03 46.17
CA ILE A 211 -21.10 -25.27 46.30
C ILE A 211 -21.88 -23.95 46.27
N LEU A 212 -21.36 -22.89 46.90
CA LEU A 212 -21.94 -21.54 46.82
C LEU A 212 -21.97 -21.03 45.37
N LEU A 213 -20.85 -21.14 44.64
CA LEU A 213 -20.79 -20.75 43.22
C LEU A 213 -21.75 -21.57 42.35
N PHE A 214 -21.82 -22.88 42.61
CA PHE A 214 -22.72 -23.77 41.91
C PHE A 214 -24.17 -23.38 42.17
N SER A 215 -24.61 -23.30 43.43
CA SER A 215 -25.99 -22.95 43.80
C SER A 215 -26.43 -21.57 43.28
N LYS A 216 -25.54 -20.55 43.30
CA LYS A 216 -25.80 -19.23 42.69
C LYS A 216 -26.13 -19.34 41.20
N SER A 217 -25.57 -20.31 40.48
CA SER A 217 -25.81 -20.49 39.04
C SER A 217 -27.13 -21.22 38.69
N PHE A 218 -27.79 -21.88 39.65
CA PHE A 218 -29.05 -22.61 39.43
C PHE A 218 -30.30 -21.82 39.90
N GLY A 219 -30.13 -20.71 40.61
CA GLY A 219 -31.23 -19.91 41.14
C GLY A 219 -31.79 -18.87 40.15
N VAL A 220 -32.93 -19.21 39.53
CA VAL A 220 -33.99 -18.34 38.91
C VAL A 220 -34.21 -18.46 37.38
N LYS A 221 -35.46 -18.88 37.07
CA LYS A 221 -36.26 -19.09 35.84
C LYS A 221 -35.62 -18.95 34.43
N PRO A 222 -35.64 -20.04 33.62
CA PRO A 222 -35.29 -20.01 32.21
C PRO A 222 -36.53 -19.69 31.35
N ASN A 223 -36.76 -18.43 31.03
CA ASN A 223 -37.66 -18.07 29.94
C ASN A 223 -37.00 -17.02 29.05
N GLN A 224 -36.27 -17.52 28.06
CA GLN A 224 -36.03 -16.97 26.73
C GLN A 224 -35.11 -17.97 26.03
N LEU A 225 -35.52 -18.46 24.86
CA LEU A 225 -35.01 -19.62 24.10
C LEU A 225 -33.50 -19.62 23.73
N THR A 226 -32.60 -18.88 24.40
CA THR A 226 -31.27 -18.61 23.85
C THR A 226 -30.07 -18.50 24.81
N ASN A 227 -30.15 -18.64 26.15
CA ASN A 227 -28.95 -18.30 26.96
C ASN A 227 -28.62 -19.05 28.27
N ASN A 228 -28.82 -20.38 28.31
CA ASN A 228 -28.14 -21.23 29.31
C ASN A 228 -27.07 -22.18 28.72
N PHE A 229 -26.90 -22.20 27.39
CA PHE A 229 -25.89 -23.03 26.73
C PHE A 229 -24.48 -22.42 26.69
N PHE A 230 -24.30 -21.12 26.98
CA PHE A 230 -22.99 -20.45 26.92
C PHE A 230 -22.26 -20.29 28.27
N ASN A 231 -22.97 -20.33 29.41
CA ASN A 231 -22.38 -20.07 30.74
C ASN A 231 -21.78 -21.31 31.44
N GLN A 232 -22.14 -22.54 31.03
CA GLN A 232 -21.55 -23.76 31.60
C GLN A 232 -20.01 -23.77 31.49
N SER A 233 -19.48 -23.18 30.41
CA SER A 233 -18.03 -23.12 30.17
C SER A 233 -17.26 -22.26 31.16
N LEU A 234 -17.91 -21.26 31.78
CA LEU A 234 -17.28 -20.34 32.75
C LEU A 234 -17.30 -20.94 34.16
N LEU A 235 -18.46 -21.41 34.63
CA LEU A 235 -18.59 -22.06 35.95
C LEU A 235 -17.68 -23.30 36.05
N LYS A 236 -17.73 -24.18 35.03
CA LYS A 236 -16.84 -25.36 34.95
C LYS A 236 -15.37 -24.96 35.06
N ARG A 237 -14.98 -23.85 34.44
CA ARG A 237 -13.59 -23.40 34.42
C ARG A 237 -13.18 -22.74 35.74
N ARG A 238 -14.06 -21.98 36.39
CA ARG A 238 -13.86 -21.44 37.75
C ARG A 238 -13.64 -22.58 38.75
N ILE A 239 -14.54 -23.56 38.78
CA ILE A 239 -14.41 -24.73 39.67
C ILE A 239 -13.13 -25.54 39.36
N LYS A 240 -12.80 -25.74 38.07
CA LYS A 240 -11.57 -26.43 37.66
C LYS A 240 -10.31 -25.69 38.14
N MET A 241 -10.26 -24.37 38.01
CA MET A 241 -9.08 -23.58 38.41
C MET A 241 -9.00 -23.39 39.93
N LEU A 242 -10.14 -23.31 40.63
CA LEU A 242 -10.22 -23.27 42.09
C LEU A 242 -9.61 -24.51 42.74
N ASN A 243 -9.87 -25.69 42.15
CA ASN A 243 -9.36 -26.98 42.62
C ASN A 243 -7.97 -27.35 42.07
N LYS A 244 -7.38 -26.49 41.22
CA LYS A 244 -6.06 -26.76 40.63
C LYS A 244 -4.95 -26.53 41.65
N GLN A 245 -3.95 -27.41 41.65
CA GLN A 245 -2.73 -27.20 42.44
C GLN A 245 -1.95 -25.99 41.92
N LYS A 246 -1.30 -25.25 42.82
CA LYS A 246 -0.50 -24.07 42.43
C LYS A 246 0.61 -24.47 41.47
N SER A 247 0.77 -23.68 40.42
CA SER A 247 1.85 -23.85 39.44
C SER A 247 3.23 -23.79 40.11
N ARG A 248 4.15 -24.63 39.63
CA ARG A 248 5.55 -24.61 40.10
C ARG A 248 6.19 -23.25 39.80
N LYS A 249 7.09 -22.78 40.68
CA LYS A 249 7.82 -21.51 40.45
C LYS A 249 8.60 -21.51 39.13
N ALA A 250 9.05 -22.67 38.64
CA ALA A 250 9.68 -22.81 37.32
C ALA A 250 8.79 -22.33 36.15
N ALA A 251 7.45 -22.34 36.30
CA ALA A 251 6.56 -21.82 35.28
C ALA A 251 6.65 -20.30 35.10
N ILE A 252 7.26 -19.56 36.05
CA ILE A 252 7.56 -18.13 35.88
C ILE A 252 8.50 -17.90 34.68
N LEU A 253 9.40 -18.85 34.38
CA LEU A 253 10.28 -18.77 33.21
C LEU A 253 9.49 -18.72 31.88
N LYS A 254 8.29 -19.31 31.83
CA LYS A 254 7.41 -19.22 30.65
C LYS A 254 6.96 -17.79 30.37
N TYR A 255 6.80 -16.96 31.40
CA TYR A 255 6.49 -15.54 31.25
C TYR A 255 7.72 -14.76 30.75
N GLY A 256 8.91 -15.14 31.21
CA GLY A 256 10.17 -14.63 30.67
C GLY A 256 10.32 -14.85 29.15
N LEU A 257 9.84 -15.99 28.64
CA LEU A 257 9.83 -16.31 27.21
C LEU A 257 8.98 -15.34 26.36
N SER A 258 8.10 -14.54 26.98
CA SER A 258 7.35 -13.51 26.26
C SER A 258 8.20 -12.30 25.85
N ALA A 259 9.25 -11.97 26.60
CA ALA A 259 10.13 -10.84 26.29
C ALA A 259 10.83 -10.98 24.91
N PRO A 260 11.49 -12.12 24.58
CA PRO A 260 12.06 -12.30 23.24
C PRO A 260 10.99 -12.34 22.14
N LEU A 261 9.76 -12.76 22.44
CA LEU A 261 8.64 -12.70 21.49
C LEU A 261 8.26 -11.25 21.17
N PHE A 262 8.13 -10.38 22.17
CA PHE A 262 7.89 -8.95 21.96
C PHE A 262 9.06 -8.28 21.22
N LEU A 263 10.30 -8.62 21.60
CA LEU A 263 11.50 -8.11 20.95
C LEU A 263 11.58 -8.52 19.48
N LEU A 264 11.28 -9.78 19.17
CA LEU A 264 11.17 -10.27 17.79
C LEU A 264 10.08 -9.52 17.01
N ALA A 265 8.91 -9.29 17.61
CA ALA A 265 7.84 -8.52 16.98
C ALA A 265 8.28 -7.07 16.66
N ILE A 266 9.02 -6.43 17.58
CA ILE A 266 9.62 -5.09 17.37
C ILE A 266 10.65 -5.12 16.23
N ILE A 267 11.50 -6.14 16.17
CA ILE A 267 12.49 -6.33 15.09
C ILE A 267 11.79 -6.46 13.74
N LEU A 268 10.80 -7.34 13.64
CA LEU A 268 10.04 -7.55 12.41
C LEU A 268 9.26 -6.30 11.98
N SER A 269 8.71 -5.54 12.94
CA SER A 269 8.04 -4.27 12.66
C SER A 269 9.01 -3.21 12.12
N SER A 270 10.21 -3.13 12.70
CA SER A 270 11.22 -2.12 12.38
C SER A 270 11.95 -2.38 11.05
N ALA A 271 12.09 -3.65 10.64
CA ALA A 271 12.67 -4.04 9.36
C ALA A 271 11.91 -3.49 8.13
N LYS A 272 10.70 -2.95 8.34
CA LYS A 272 9.80 -2.44 7.31
C LYS A 272 10.17 -1.04 6.76
N ILE A 273 11.19 -0.37 7.31
CA ILE A 273 11.57 0.99 6.88
C ILE A 273 13.09 1.06 6.64
N SER A 274 13.52 0.72 5.42
CA SER A 274 14.82 1.13 4.90
C SER A 274 14.66 2.44 4.13
N GLU A 275 15.17 3.54 4.69
CA GLU A 275 15.69 4.62 3.85
C GLU A 275 16.89 4.02 3.12
N ASN A 276 16.78 3.93 1.81
CA ASN A 276 17.68 3.15 0.99
C ASN A 276 19.03 3.87 0.82
N LYS A 277 19.88 3.87 1.86
CA LYS A 277 21.24 4.44 1.85
C LYS A 277 22.16 3.77 0.79
N MET A 278 21.76 2.62 0.26
CA MET A 278 22.41 1.97 -0.88
C MET A 278 22.18 2.73 -2.20
N ILE A 279 21.03 3.42 -2.36
CA ILE A 279 20.78 4.26 -3.55
C ILE A 279 21.69 5.48 -3.54
N ASP A 280 21.96 6.09 -2.37
CA ASP A 280 22.89 7.23 -2.25
C ASP A 280 24.35 6.82 -2.49
N LYS A 281 24.76 5.62 -2.06
CA LYS A 281 26.12 5.11 -2.35
C LYS A 281 26.27 4.70 -3.82
N VAL A 282 25.26 4.08 -4.43
CA VAL A 282 25.28 3.75 -5.86
C VAL A 282 25.18 5.02 -6.73
N ALA A 283 24.40 6.02 -6.33
CA ALA A 283 24.32 7.31 -7.02
C ALA A 283 25.65 8.10 -6.95
N LYS A 284 26.44 7.94 -5.88
CA LYS A 284 27.78 8.53 -5.78
C LYS A 284 28.85 7.77 -6.55
N THR A 285 28.72 6.45 -6.72
CA THR A 285 29.69 5.63 -7.47
C THR A 285 29.42 5.59 -8.98
N VAL A 286 28.21 5.97 -9.44
CA VAL A 286 27.81 5.98 -10.86
C VAL A 286 27.95 7.37 -11.53
N GLN A 287 28.62 8.35 -10.89
CA GLN A 287 29.03 9.55 -11.61
C GLN A 287 30.05 9.16 -12.69
N PRO A 288 29.76 9.37 -14.00
CA PRO A 288 30.77 9.16 -15.03
C PRO A 288 31.84 10.23 -14.84
N LYS A 289 33.08 9.79 -14.62
CA LYS A 289 34.26 10.63 -14.70
C LYS A 289 34.34 11.17 -16.14
N GLN A 290 33.82 12.37 -16.37
CA GLN A 290 33.92 13.04 -17.66
C GLN A 290 35.37 13.49 -17.87
N GLU A 291 36.08 12.81 -18.76
CA GLU A 291 37.24 13.41 -19.42
C GLU A 291 36.74 14.54 -20.33
N ILE A 292 37.24 15.74 -20.06
CA ILE A 292 36.89 16.96 -20.78
C ILE A 292 37.56 16.91 -22.15
N ILE A 293 36.79 16.61 -23.20
CA ILE A 293 37.19 16.92 -24.58
C ILE A 293 36.71 18.34 -24.86
N ASN A 294 37.64 19.30 -24.83
CA ASN A 294 37.39 20.68 -25.25
C ASN A 294 37.24 20.73 -26.77
N VAL A 295 36.00 20.79 -27.27
CA VAL A 295 35.73 21.21 -28.65
C VAL A 295 35.33 22.69 -28.62
N SER A 296 36.18 23.54 -29.18
CA SER A 296 35.91 24.95 -29.38
C SER A 296 34.81 25.13 -30.43
N ILE A 297 33.66 25.67 -30.02
CA ILE A 297 32.57 26.00 -30.95
C ILE A 297 32.91 27.33 -31.66
N PRO A 298 32.97 27.38 -33.01
CA PRO A 298 33.31 28.60 -33.74
C PRO A 298 32.26 29.71 -33.55
N LYS A 299 32.75 30.96 -33.45
CA LYS A 299 32.00 32.20 -33.12
C LYS A 299 30.73 32.47 -33.95
N ASN A 300 30.58 31.86 -35.14
CA ASN A 300 29.45 32.11 -36.03
C ASN A 300 28.12 31.46 -35.61
N ILE A 301 28.13 30.42 -34.76
CA ILE A 301 26.88 29.80 -34.29
C ILE A 301 26.21 30.66 -33.18
N LYS A 302 27.01 31.43 -32.42
CA LYS A 302 26.52 32.27 -31.31
C LYS A 302 25.62 33.43 -31.78
N LYS A 303 25.79 33.89 -33.03
CA LYS A 303 25.03 35.01 -33.62
C LYS A 303 23.70 34.59 -34.25
N MET A 304 23.53 33.30 -34.59
CA MET A 304 22.27 32.78 -35.17
C MET A 304 21.26 32.33 -34.10
N ILE A 305 21.74 31.91 -32.92
CA ILE A 305 20.89 31.47 -31.80
C ILE A 305 20.29 32.66 -31.01
N THR A 306 20.86 33.86 -31.15
CA THR A 306 20.44 35.05 -30.36
C THR A 306 19.26 35.82 -30.95
N GLY A 307 18.75 35.47 -32.13
CA GLY A 307 17.79 36.30 -32.88
C GLY A 307 16.29 35.94 -32.75
N LEU A 308 15.91 34.70 -32.43
CA LEU A 308 14.50 34.26 -32.65
C LEU A 308 13.99 33.26 -31.60
N VAL A 309 14.09 33.58 -30.30
CA VAL A 309 13.31 32.89 -29.27
C VAL A 309 12.71 33.93 -28.33
N LYS A 310 11.39 34.12 -28.39
CA LYS A 310 10.69 34.88 -27.33
C LYS A 310 10.88 34.13 -26.01
N LYS A 311 11.43 34.81 -25.00
CA LYS A 311 11.64 34.24 -23.67
C LYS A 311 10.30 33.83 -23.05
N PRO A 312 10.23 32.70 -22.34
CA PRO A 312 9.01 32.29 -21.64
C PRO A 312 8.61 33.35 -20.60
N ILE A 313 7.31 33.55 -20.44
CA ILE A 313 6.75 34.44 -19.41
C ILE A 313 6.55 33.59 -18.15
N VAL A 314 7.19 34.01 -17.06
CA VAL A 314 7.00 33.42 -15.73
C VAL A 314 6.08 34.35 -14.97
N GLU A 315 4.87 33.90 -14.68
CA GLU A 315 3.91 34.66 -13.88
C GLU A 315 3.92 34.09 -12.46
N ILE A 316 4.29 34.90 -11.48
CA ILE A 316 4.55 34.42 -10.12
C ILE A 316 3.50 34.98 -9.19
N VAL A 317 2.71 34.10 -8.56
CA VAL A 317 1.73 34.46 -7.53
C VAL A 317 2.30 33.94 -6.20
N ILE A 318 3.28 34.69 -5.69
CA ILE A 318 3.80 34.53 -4.32
C ILE A 318 3.27 35.72 -3.53
N ASP A 319 2.41 35.44 -2.56
CA ASP A 319 1.99 36.42 -1.58
C ASP A 319 3.06 36.52 -0.49
N THR A 320 3.31 37.75 -0.02
CA THR A 320 4.35 38.22 0.92
C THR A 320 5.64 38.82 0.33
N SER A 321 5.92 40.04 0.77
CA SER A 321 7.13 40.85 0.52
C SER A 321 8.45 40.20 0.94
N VAL A 322 8.40 39.08 1.68
CA VAL A 322 9.52 38.43 2.36
C VAL A 322 10.31 37.49 1.43
N PHE A 323 9.68 36.88 0.43
CA PHE A 323 10.33 35.97 -0.54
C PHE A 323 10.68 36.64 -1.88
N LYS A 324 10.80 37.98 -1.89
CA LYS A 324 10.99 38.78 -3.12
C LYS A 324 12.26 38.40 -3.89
N ASP A 325 13.35 38.13 -3.19
CA ASP A 325 14.64 37.77 -3.82
C ASP A 325 14.63 36.35 -4.39
N LEU A 326 14.03 35.40 -3.66
CA LEU A 326 13.81 34.04 -4.14
C LEU A 326 12.91 34.02 -5.38
N ARG A 327 11.81 34.79 -5.34
CA ARG A 327 10.90 34.98 -6.49
C ARG A 327 11.66 35.49 -7.72
N LYS A 328 12.49 36.52 -7.54
CA LYS A 328 13.27 37.14 -8.62
C LYS A 328 14.32 36.17 -9.19
N HIS A 329 14.94 35.35 -8.34
CA HIS A 329 15.88 34.31 -8.74
C HIS A 329 15.20 33.20 -9.53
N LEU A 330 14.08 32.66 -9.03
CA LEU A 330 13.32 31.61 -9.70
C LEU A 330 12.81 32.10 -11.06
N GLY A 331 12.28 33.32 -11.16
CA GLY A 331 11.86 33.89 -12.43
C GLY A 331 12.98 34.06 -13.48
N ARG A 332 14.25 34.12 -13.06
CA ARG A 332 15.41 34.24 -13.96
C ARG A 332 16.02 32.88 -14.34
N ASN A 333 15.97 31.93 -13.41
CA ASN A 333 16.75 30.70 -13.51
C ASN A 333 15.92 29.47 -13.84
N LEU A 334 14.62 29.49 -13.59
CA LEU A 334 13.72 28.38 -13.86
C LEU A 334 13.33 28.38 -15.33
N ARG A 335 13.39 27.21 -15.96
CA ARG A 335 13.10 27.03 -17.39
C ARG A 335 12.11 25.90 -17.59
N TYR A 336 11.38 25.95 -18.69
CA TYR A 336 10.64 24.78 -19.14
C TYR A 336 11.63 23.75 -19.70
N PRO A 337 11.70 22.52 -19.16
CA PRO A 337 12.57 21.47 -19.69
C PRO A 337 12.35 21.23 -21.19
N PRO A 338 13.38 21.31 -22.05
CA PRO A 338 13.20 21.30 -23.50
C PRO A 338 12.57 20.02 -24.07
N ILE A 339 12.83 18.86 -23.43
CA ILE A 339 12.33 17.55 -23.86
C ILE A 339 10.83 17.46 -23.58
N GLU A 340 10.43 17.85 -22.38
CA GLU A 340 9.05 17.87 -21.91
C GLU A 340 8.22 18.88 -22.69
N ARG A 341 8.81 20.05 -23.01
CA ARG A 341 8.21 21.05 -23.89
C ARG A 341 7.92 20.48 -25.28
N SER A 342 8.85 19.69 -25.80
CA SER A 342 8.73 19.07 -27.13
C SER A 342 7.70 17.94 -27.15
N ASN A 343 7.58 17.21 -26.03
CA ASN A 343 6.61 16.12 -25.85
C ASN A 343 5.22 16.61 -25.43
N SER A 344 5.02 17.93 -25.32
CA SER A 344 3.78 18.53 -24.84
C SER A 344 3.36 18.08 -23.44
N ASN A 345 4.32 17.66 -22.61
CA ASN A 345 4.07 17.24 -21.23
C ASN A 345 3.87 18.49 -20.37
N VAL A 346 2.87 18.48 -19.48
CA VAL A 346 2.61 19.51 -18.46
C VAL A 346 2.67 18.89 -17.07
N ALA A 347 2.98 19.67 -16.03
CA ALA A 347 3.08 19.13 -14.68
C ALA A 347 2.92 20.19 -13.58
N LYS A 348 2.39 19.76 -12.43
CA LYS A 348 2.42 20.50 -11.16
C LYS A 348 3.40 19.81 -10.22
N VAL A 349 4.46 20.52 -9.82
CA VAL A 349 5.55 19.97 -9.00
C VAL A 349 5.58 20.69 -7.65
N SER A 350 5.45 19.94 -6.56
CA SER A 350 5.68 20.45 -5.20
C SER A 350 7.12 20.20 -4.77
N LEU A 351 7.78 21.26 -4.30
CA LEU A 351 9.12 21.18 -3.71
C LEU A 351 9.07 21.63 -2.25
N THR A 352 9.82 20.96 -1.38
CA THR A 352 10.13 21.39 -0.02
C THR A 352 11.61 21.66 0.13
N PHE A 353 11.95 22.64 0.96
CA PHE A 353 13.33 22.99 1.29
C PHE A 353 13.41 23.52 2.73
N ASP A 354 14.57 23.35 3.36
CA ASP A 354 14.84 23.86 4.70
C ASP A 354 15.55 25.21 4.63
N VAL A 355 15.22 26.13 5.53
CA VAL A 355 15.98 27.37 5.75
C VAL A 355 16.67 27.28 7.10
N ASN A 356 18.00 27.40 7.10
CA ASN A 356 18.83 27.33 8.31
C ASN A 356 18.84 28.68 9.06
N GLU A 357 19.41 28.71 10.27
CA GLU A 357 19.57 29.93 11.09
C GLU A 357 20.28 31.09 10.35
N ASP A 358 21.14 30.77 9.39
CA ASP A 358 21.85 31.74 8.54
C ASP A 358 21.05 32.27 7.35
N GLY A 359 19.82 31.78 7.14
CA GLY A 359 18.94 32.15 6.01
C GLY A 359 19.25 31.43 4.69
N ASN A 360 20.09 30.39 4.70
CA ASN A 360 20.44 29.61 3.51
C ASN A 360 19.43 28.48 3.24
N ILE A 361 19.21 28.15 1.96
CA ILE A 361 18.35 27.04 1.51
C ILE A 361 19.16 25.73 1.47
N ASP A 362 18.66 24.70 2.14
CA ASP A 362 19.21 23.34 2.14
C ASP A 362 18.11 22.27 1.95
N ASN A 363 18.51 21.01 1.77
CA ASN A 363 17.62 19.84 1.73
C ASN A 363 16.44 19.94 0.74
N VAL A 364 16.67 20.48 -0.45
CA VAL A 364 15.62 20.61 -1.48
C VAL A 364 15.16 19.22 -1.95
N LYS A 365 13.85 18.96 -1.87
CA LYS A 365 13.23 17.68 -2.24
C LYS A 365 11.94 17.91 -3.01
N ALA A 366 11.68 17.07 -4.00
CA ALA A 366 10.39 17.01 -4.67
C ALA A 366 9.43 16.07 -3.92
N ASN A 367 8.23 16.56 -3.63
CA ASN A 367 7.15 15.80 -2.98
C ASN A 367 6.19 15.17 -3.99
N THR A 368 6.23 15.63 -5.24
CA THR A 368 5.49 15.09 -6.37
C THR A 368 6.47 14.42 -7.33
N PHE A 369 6.07 13.31 -7.96
CA PHE A 369 6.86 12.64 -8.99
C PHE A 369 6.05 12.52 -10.28
N SER A 370 6.31 13.41 -11.22
CA SER A 370 5.71 13.46 -12.55
C SER A 370 6.28 12.40 -13.49
N GLY A 371 7.46 11.86 -13.18
CA GLY A 371 8.20 10.93 -14.06
C GLY A 371 8.98 11.60 -15.18
N PHE A 372 9.07 12.94 -15.16
CA PHE A 372 9.76 13.76 -16.15
C PHE A 372 10.88 14.61 -15.50
N ASP A 373 11.56 15.47 -16.26
CA ASP A 373 12.67 16.28 -15.73
C ASP A 373 12.23 17.57 -15.00
N PHE A 374 10.93 17.79 -14.78
CA PHE A 374 10.38 18.99 -14.12
C PHE A 374 10.86 19.16 -12.67
N GLU A 375 10.95 18.07 -11.90
CA GLU A 375 11.44 18.07 -10.52
C GLU A 375 12.91 18.45 -10.46
N LYS A 376 13.71 17.91 -11.39
CA LYS A 376 15.16 18.18 -11.44
C LYS A 376 15.45 19.64 -11.71
N GLU A 377 14.68 20.25 -12.62
CA GLU A 377 14.83 21.66 -12.96
C GLU A 377 14.43 22.59 -11.79
N GLY A 378 13.36 22.24 -11.08
CA GLY A 378 12.95 22.95 -9.89
C GLY A 378 13.96 22.87 -8.73
N ILE A 379 14.51 21.67 -8.49
CA ILE A 379 15.57 21.44 -7.49
C ILE A 379 16.83 22.25 -7.86
N ARG A 380 17.28 22.15 -9.11
CA ARG A 380 18.44 22.90 -9.63
C ARG A 380 18.27 24.41 -9.41
N ALA A 381 17.09 24.94 -9.69
CA ALA A 381 16.84 26.37 -9.56
C ALA A 381 16.92 26.84 -8.09
N LEU A 382 16.41 26.05 -7.14
CA LEU A 382 16.49 26.36 -5.71
C LEU A 382 17.92 26.20 -5.15
N GLU A 383 18.65 25.15 -5.55
CA GLU A 383 20.04 24.93 -5.13
C GLU A 383 21.01 26.03 -5.63
N LEU A 384 20.65 26.71 -6.72
CA LEU A 384 21.43 27.83 -7.26
C LEU A 384 21.19 29.16 -6.52
N PHE A 385 20.23 29.21 -5.59
CA PHE A 385 19.95 30.41 -4.82
C PHE A 385 21.05 30.62 -3.76
N LYS A 386 21.78 31.74 -3.85
CA LYS A 386 22.92 32.06 -2.97
C LYS A 386 22.67 33.24 -2.03
N ASP A 387 21.56 33.96 -2.23
CA ASP A 387 21.18 35.07 -1.35
C ASP A 387 20.54 34.52 -0.07
N LYS A 388 20.54 35.31 1.01
CA LYS A 388 19.98 34.89 2.30
C LYS A 388 18.51 35.25 2.40
N LEU A 389 17.68 34.32 2.88
CA LEU A 389 16.27 34.57 3.20
C LEU A 389 16.14 35.10 4.63
N ASN A 390 15.46 36.23 4.79
CA ASN A 390 15.13 36.78 6.11
C ASN A 390 13.82 36.18 6.64
N VAL A 391 13.83 34.88 6.92
CA VAL A 391 12.67 34.11 7.40
C VAL A 391 13.04 33.22 8.58
N ALA A 392 12.05 32.85 9.40
CA ALA A 392 12.29 31.97 10.53
C ALA A 392 12.83 30.59 10.05
N PRO A 393 13.83 30.01 10.73
CA PRO A 393 14.36 28.70 10.35
C PRO A 393 13.27 27.63 10.41
N SER A 394 12.94 27.06 9.25
CA SER A 394 11.84 26.09 9.12
C SER A 394 11.90 25.38 7.78
N ASN A 395 11.04 24.37 7.64
CA ASN A 395 10.78 23.73 6.35
C ASN A 395 9.72 24.55 5.60
N TYR A 396 10.04 24.99 4.39
CA TYR A 396 9.18 25.75 3.49
C TYR A 396 8.90 24.96 2.21
N SER A 397 7.90 25.41 1.47
CA SER A 397 7.37 24.64 0.34
C SER A 397 6.76 25.53 -0.73
N ILE A 398 7.08 25.20 -1.98
CA ILE A 398 6.70 25.96 -3.17
C ILE A 398 6.14 25.03 -4.24
N ILE A 399 5.24 25.55 -5.05
CA ILE A 399 4.63 24.82 -6.16
C ILE A 399 5.10 25.44 -7.48
N LEU A 400 5.51 24.59 -8.41
CA LEU A 400 5.87 24.96 -9.78
C LEU A 400 4.83 24.37 -10.74
N ASN A 401 4.16 25.22 -11.48
CA ASN A 401 3.15 24.84 -12.46
C ASN A 401 3.72 25.03 -13.88
N TYR A 402 4.01 23.94 -14.57
CA TYR A 402 4.48 23.95 -15.95
C TYR A 402 3.29 23.77 -16.90
N ALA A 403 3.00 24.81 -17.69
CA ALA A 403 1.88 24.84 -18.63
C ALA A 403 2.35 25.23 -20.04
N LEU A 404 1.61 24.84 -21.09
CA LEU A 404 1.91 25.22 -22.47
C LEU A 404 0.89 26.23 -23.00
N GLN A 405 1.34 27.19 -23.80
CA GLN A 405 0.45 28.19 -24.40
C GLN A 405 -0.28 27.61 -25.61
N GLY A 406 -1.61 27.55 -25.54
CA GLY A 406 -2.49 27.22 -26.67
C GLY A 406 -3.37 25.98 -26.48
N ASP A 407 -3.02 25.06 -25.57
CA ASP A 407 -3.85 23.90 -25.23
C ASP A 407 -3.92 23.73 -23.71
N LYS A 408 -5.15 23.80 -23.18
CA LYS A 408 -5.53 23.61 -21.77
C LYS A 408 -4.68 24.40 -20.77
N MET A 409 -5.10 25.65 -20.53
CA MET A 409 -4.76 26.47 -19.35
C MET A 409 -5.27 25.90 -18.00
N ILE A 410 -5.52 24.60 -17.92
CA ILE A 410 -6.19 23.99 -16.77
C ILE A 410 -5.46 22.69 -16.42
N VAL A 411 -4.44 22.80 -15.56
CA VAL A 411 -4.14 21.72 -14.62
C VAL A 411 -5.26 21.82 -13.59
N ASP A 412 -6.36 21.09 -13.81
CA ASP A 412 -7.48 21.11 -12.88
C ASP A 412 -6.97 20.65 -11.51
N ASN A 413 -7.18 21.55 -10.54
CA ASN A 413 -6.82 21.41 -9.16
C ASN A 413 -7.43 20.13 -8.60
N GLU A 414 -6.60 19.13 -8.26
CA GLU A 414 -6.81 18.21 -7.13
C GLU A 414 -5.61 17.25 -6.96
N THR A 415 -4.39 17.76 -7.13
CA THR A 415 -3.25 17.11 -6.48
C THR A 415 -3.39 17.42 -5.00
N ASP A 416 -3.78 16.45 -4.18
CA ASP A 416 -3.85 16.60 -2.72
C ASP A 416 -2.42 16.79 -2.20
N LEU A 417 -1.97 18.04 -2.25
CA LEU A 417 -0.69 18.51 -1.77
C LEU A 417 -0.77 18.51 -0.24
N GLY A 418 -0.65 17.32 0.36
CA GLY A 418 -0.87 17.11 1.79
C GLY A 418 -0.24 18.19 2.66
N ILE A 419 -0.96 18.62 3.70
CA ILE A 419 -0.65 19.68 4.68
C ILE A 419 0.72 20.34 4.44
N ILE A 420 0.71 21.37 3.61
CA ILE A 420 1.89 22.14 3.26
C ILE A 420 2.20 23.10 4.42
N LYS A 421 3.06 22.69 5.38
CA LYS A 421 3.56 23.62 6.41
C LYS A 421 4.47 24.67 5.76
N ASN A 422 4.26 25.94 6.14
CA ASN A 422 4.98 27.11 5.62
C ASN A 422 5.01 27.16 4.07
N TYR A 423 3.83 27.00 3.47
CA TYR A 423 3.63 27.17 2.04
C TYR A 423 3.90 28.62 1.60
N ILE A 424 4.75 28.80 0.58
CA ILE A 424 5.21 30.13 0.13
C ILE A 424 4.61 30.57 -1.21
N GLY A 425 3.82 29.75 -1.90
CA GLY A 425 3.07 30.14 -3.11
C GLY A 425 3.35 29.31 -4.36
N GLU A 426 2.84 29.78 -5.51
CA GLU A 426 2.94 29.12 -6.82
C GLU A 426 3.74 29.95 -7.84
N VAL A 427 4.52 29.25 -8.68
CA VAL A 427 5.24 29.79 -9.82
C VAL A 427 4.66 29.17 -11.09
N MET A 428 4.07 29.99 -11.96
CA MET A 428 3.60 29.54 -13.27
C MET A 428 4.71 29.68 -14.30
N ILE A 429 5.00 28.59 -15.01
CA ILE A 429 6.01 28.50 -16.05
C ILE A 429 5.32 28.12 -17.35
N VAL A 430 5.12 29.11 -18.21
CA VAL A 430 4.45 28.91 -19.49
C VAL A 430 5.49 28.66 -20.58
N GLY A 431 5.50 27.43 -21.09
CA GLY A 431 6.25 27.04 -22.27
C GLY A 431 5.47 27.39 -23.54
N TYR A 432 6.20 27.78 -24.59
CA TYR A 432 5.62 27.97 -25.91
C TYR A 432 5.92 26.73 -26.74
N LEU A 433 4.89 26.13 -27.33
CA LEU A 433 5.09 25.10 -28.35
C LEU A 433 5.88 25.73 -29.52
N PRO A 434 6.88 25.02 -30.09
CA PRO A 434 7.53 25.48 -31.31
C PRO A 434 6.45 25.67 -32.40
N LYS A 435 6.54 26.74 -33.20
CA LYS A 435 5.62 26.91 -34.34
C LYS A 435 5.76 25.70 -35.27
N ALA A 436 4.71 25.37 -36.03
CA ALA A 436 4.70 24.19 -36.91
C ALA A 436 5.91 24.12 -37.88
N GLU A 437 6.50 25.27 -38.23
CA GLU A 437 7.72 25.40 -39.03
C GLU A 437 9.01 24.93 -38.31
N ASP A 438 9.00 24.87 -36.98
CA ASP A 438 10.11 24.46 -36.10
C ASP A 438 10.06 22.97 -35.72
N LYS A 439 9.11 22.17 -36.24
CA LYS A 439 9.09 20.70 -36.13
C LYS A 439 10.15 20.03 -37.01
N LYS A 440 11.34 20.62 -37.17
CA LYS A 440 12.47 19.92 -37.78
C LYS A 440 13.06 18.97 -36.75
N ALA A 441 13.07 17.69 -37.10
CA ALA A 441 13.56 16.61 -36.27
C ALA A 441 14.94 16.89 -35.68
N ILE A 442 15.13 16.47 -34.43
CA ILE A 442 16.42 16.54 -33.74
C ILE A 442 17.34 15.48 -34.36
N ILE A 443 18.34 15.93 -35.14
CA ILE A 443 19.36 15.09 -35.76
C ILE A 443 20.45 14.78 -34.72
N LEU A 444 20.58 13.51 -34.35
CA LEU A 444 21.68 13.03 -33.51
C LEU A 444 22.76 12.44 -34.45
N ASN A 445 23.96 13.05 -34.46
CA ASN A 445 25.15 12.77 -35.30
C ASN A 445 25.20 13.36 -36.72
N PRO A 446 25.96 14.45 -36.96
CA PRO A 446 26.36 14.89 -38.29
C PRO A 446 27.63 14.19 -38.83
N GLN A 447 28.15 13.17 -38.16
CA GLN A 447 29.42 12.52 -38.54
C GLN A 447 29.18 11.03 -38.88
N SER A 448 29.45 10.67 -40.14
CA SER A 448 29.74 9.31 -40.64
C SER A 448 28.62 8.37 -41.16
N SER A 449 27.42 8.82 -41.52
CA SER A 449 26.57 8.04 -42.45
C SER A 449 25.66 8.96 -43.26
N LYS A 450 25.42 8.65 -44.54
CA LYS A 450 24.67 9.49 -45.48
C LYS A 450 23.20 9.76 -45.11
N ASP A 451 22.71 9.25 -43.97
CA ASP A 451 21.31 9.36 -43.54
C ASP A 451 21.16 9.71 -42.05
N PRO A 452 20.44 10.80 -41.69
CA PRO A 452 20.23 11.22 -40.30
C PRO A 452 19.35 10.24 -39.51
N ILE A 453 19.64 10.10 -38.20
CA ILE A 453 18.85 9.31 -37.25
C ILE A 453 17.93 10.24 -36.46
N PHE A 454 16.65 9.90 -36.44
CA PHE A 454 15.57 10.67 -35.85
C PHE A 454 15.19 10.08 -34.49
N GLN A 455 14.93 10.94 -33.51
CA GLN A 455 14.38 10.50 -32.22
C GLN A 455 12.86 10.66 -32.15
N ASN A 456 12.32 11.67 -32.83
CA ASN A 456 10.90 11.95 -32.92
C ASN A 456 10.51 12.04 -34.40
N VAL A 457 9.45 11.33 -34.76
CA VAL A 457 8.90 11.25 -36.12
C VAL A 457 7.38 11.28 -36.09
N GLU A 458 6.75 11.64 -37.21
CA GLU A 458 5.28 11.66 -37.35
C GLU A 458 4.64 10.29 -37.13
N VAL A 459 5.24 9.23 -37.66
CA VAL A 459 4.80 7.85 -37.44
C VAL A 459 5.94 7.05 -36.82
N LEU A 460 5.73 6.56 -35.60
CA LEU A 460 6.74 5.77 -34.87
C LEU A 460 6.94 4.38 -35.51
N PRO A 461 8.15 3.81 -35.43
CA PRO A 461 8.38 2.43 -35.80
C PRO A 461 7.49 1.46 -35.02
N SER A 462 7.07 0.38 -35.67
CA SER A 462 6.21 -0.64 -35.03
C SER A 462 6.56 -2.05 -35.47
N PHE A 463 6.43 -3.02 -34.55
CA PHE A 463 6.63 -4.43 -34.88
C PHE A 463 5.51 -4.92 -35.83
N PRO A 464 5.76 -5.81 -36.80
CA PRO A 464 4.71 -6.34 -37.66
C PRO A 464 3.65 -7.08 -36.85
N GLY A 465 2.39 -6.64 -36.93
CA GLY A 465 1.31 -7.16 -36.07
C GLY A 465 1.23 -6.53 -34.67
N GLY A 466 1.98 -5.46 -34.42
CA GLY A 466 1.90 -4.65 -33.21
C GLY A 466 2.54 -5.31 -31.98
N LEU A 467 2.33 -4.68 -30.81
CA LEU A 467 2.97 -5.07 -29.55
C LEU A 467 2.60 -6.48 -29.08
N GLN A 468 1.40 -6.98 -29.40
CA GLN A 468 1.00 -8.34 -29.05
C GLN A 468 1.78 -9.40 -29.84
N ALA A 469 2.00 -9.16 -31.13
CA ALA A 469 2.83 -10.02 -31.97
C ALA A 469 4.30 -9.97 -31.52
N PHE A 470 4.78 -8.79 -31.12
CA PHE A 470 6.11 -8.64 -30.53
C PHE A 470 6.26 -9.44 -29.24
N GLY A 471 5.26 -9.41 -28.35
CA GLY A 471 5.24 -10.23 -27.13
C GLY A 471 5.27 -11.73 -27.42
N LYS A 472 4.54 -12.21 -28.44
CA LYS A 472 4.57 -13.61 -28.88
C LYS A 472 5.93 -13.99 -29.47
N PHE A 473 6.53 -13.12 -30.29
CA PHE A 473 7.86 -13.31 -30.83
C PHE A 473 8.90 -13.44 -29.71
N LEU A 474 8.87 -12.55 -28.71
CA LEU A 474 9.73 -12.64 -27.54
C LEU A 474 9.47 -13.95 -26.78
N GLY A 475 8.22 -14.31 -26.51
CA GLY A 475 7.89 -15.54 -25.79
C GLY A 475 8.35 -16.83 -26.47
N GLY A 476 8.44 -16.85 -27.81
CA GLY A 476 8.92 -18.00 -28.58
C GLY A 476 10.44 -18.05 -28.78
N ASN A 477 11.14 -16.92 -28.66
CA ASN A 477 12.56 -16.82 -28.98
C ASN A 477 13.46 -16.48 -27.79
N LEU A 478 12.90 -16.00 -26.67
CA LEU A 478 13.60 -15.63 -25.45
C LEU A 478 13.90 -16.85 -24.58
N ASN A 479 15.18 -17.15 -24.42
CA ASN A 479 15.69 -18.22 -23.59
C ASN A 479 16.13 -17.67 -22.24
N TYR A 480 15.47 -18.10 -21.16
CA TYR A 480 15.89 -17.70 -19.83
C TYR A 480 17.30 -18.24 -19.51
N PRO A 481 18.31 -17.37 -19.27
CA PRO A 481 19.67 -17.82 -19.00
C PRO A 481 19.71 -18.70 -17.74
N LYS A 482 20.47 -19.80 -17.80
CA LYS A 482 20.58 -20.75 -16.68
C LYS A 482 21.08 -20.07 -15.40
N ALA A 483 22.09 -19.20 -15.50
CA ALA A 483 22.60 -18.42 -14.39
C ALA A 483 21.50 -17.56 -13.72
N ALA A 484 20.67 -16.87 -14.51
CA ALA A 484 19.56 -16.08 -13.99
C ALA A 484 18.44 -16.95 -13.40
N LYS A 485 18.18 -18.13 -13.97
CA LYS A 485 17.19 -19.08 -13.46
C LYS A 485 17.61 -19.71 -12.14
N ASP A 486 18.86 -20.15 -12.03
CA ASP A 486 19.44 -20.75 -10.82
C ASP A 486 19.51 -19.72 -9.69
N ALA A 487 19.83 -18.46 -10.03
CA ALA A 487 19.86 -17.33 -9.09
C ALA A 487 18.48 -16.67 -8.86
N LYS A 488 17.40 -17.16 -9.50
CA LYS A 488 16.03 -16.63 -9.40
C LYS A 488 15.91 -15.13 -9.69
N ILE A 489 16.68 -14.63 -10.65
CA ILE A 489 16.78 -13.21 -11.02
C ILE A 489 15.68 -12.85 -12.00
N GLU A 490 14.72 -12.02 -11.58
CA GLU A 490 13.62 -11.49 -12.41
C GLU A 490 13.79 -9.97 -12.61
N GLY A 491 13.33 -9.42 -13.74
CA GLY A 491 13.49 -7.99 -14.00
C GLY A 491 13.20 -7.53 -15.43
N ARG A 492 13.56 -6.26 -15.72
CA ARG A 492 13.39 -5.63 -17.04
C ARG A 492 14.74 -5.16 -17.59
N VAL A 493 15.10 -5.62 -18.77
CA VAL A 493 16.21 -5.10 -19.57
C VAL A 493 15.67 -4.04 -20.52
N TYR A 494 16.31 -2.87 -20.61
CA TYR A 494 15.93 -1.85 -21.60
C TYR A 494 16.97 -1.87 -22.72
N ALA A 495 16.49 -2.16 -23.92
CA ALA A 495 17.30 -2.20 -25.12
C ALA A 495 16.92 -1.04 -26.04
N GLN A 496 17.92 -0.31 -26.49
CA GLN A 496 17.81 0.77 -27.46
C GLN A 496 18.43 0.31 -28.79
N PHE A 497 17.78 0.59 -29.91
CA PHE A 497 18.27 0.23 -31.24
C PHE A 497 17.77 1.23 -32.27
N VAL A 498 18.37 1.22 -33.46
CA VAL A 498 17.93 2.03 -34.59
C VAL A 498 17.10 1.16 -35.52
N VAL A 499 15.89 1.61 -35.85
CA VAL A 499 15.05 1.03 -36.90
C VAL A 499 15.43 1.73 -38.20
N GLU A 500 15.98 0.98 -39.13
CA GLU A 500 16.39 1.46 -40.45
C GLU A 500 15.18 1.71 -41.37
N LYS A 501 15.41 2.41 -42.49
CA LYS A 501 14.35 2.72 -43.48
C LYS A 501 13.71 1.47 -44.08
N ASP A 502 14.44 0.36 -44.12
CA ASP A 502 13.96 -0.92 -44.61
C ASP A 502 13.30 -1.78 -43.50
N GLY A 503 13.30 -1.29 -42.25
CA GLY A 503 12.78 -1.99 -41.09
C GLY A 503 13.79 -2.84 -40.34
N SER A 504 15.02 -2.99 -40.83
CA SER A 504 16.06 -3.75 -40.10
C SER A 504 16.47 -3.04 -38.81
N LEU A 505 16.91 -3.82 -37.81
CA LEU A 505 17.38 -3.29 -36.53
C LEU A 505 18.90 -3.23 -36.51
N THR A 506 19.47 -2.06 -36.23
CA THR A 506 20.91 -1.83 -36.11
C THR A 506 21.23 -1.18 -34.76
N GLU A 507 22.51 -1.16 -34.38
CA GLU A 507 23.00 -0.48 -33.16
C GLU A 507 22.29 -0.88 -31.85
N VAL A 508 21.97 -2.17 -31.67
CA VAL A 508 21.34 -2.66 -30.44
C VAL A 508 22.26 -2.48 -29.23
N LYS A 509 21.86 -1.63 -28.29
CA LYS A 509 22.57 -1.26 -27.05
C LYS A 509 21.67 -1.50 -25.84
N ILE A 510 22.22 -2.07 -24.78
CA ILE A 510 21.51 -2.21 -23.50
C ILE A 510 21.73 -0.97 -22.66
N VAL A 511 20.68 -0.18 -22.45
CA VAL A 511 20.72 1.08 -21.69
C VAL A 511 20.37 0.90 -20.22
N ARG A 512 19.69 -0.20 -19.87
CA ARG A 512 19.47 -0.61 -18.47
C ARG A 512 19.55 -2.12 -18.34
N ARG A 513 20.43 -2.56 -17.45
CA ARG A 513 20.89 -3.94 -17.27
C ARG A 513 20.26 -4.59 -16.05
N ILE A 514 20.12 -5.92 -16.09
CA ILE A 514 19.81 -6.76 -14.92
C ILE A 514 20.89 -7.82 -14.67
N GLY A 515 21.77 -8.07 -15.65
CA GLY A 515 22.88 -9.03 -15.53
C GLY A 515 22.45 -10.50 -15.64
N TYR A 516 23.32 -11.40 -15.20
CA TYR A 516 23.08 -12.86 -15.17
C TYR A 516 22.81 -13.51 -16.54
N GLY A 517 23.30 -12.90 -17.63
CA GLY A 517 23.10 -13.38 -19.00
C GLY A 517 21.82 -12.86 -19.67
N CYS A 518 20.97 -12.13 -18.94
CA CYS A 518 19.69 -11.63 -19.47
C CYS A 518 19.88 -10.45 -20.43
N ASP A 519 20.95 -9.67 -20.25
CA ASP A 519 21.25 -8.52 -21.10
C ASP A 519 21.70 -9.00 -22.49
N GLU A 520 22.58 -10.00 -22.52
CA GLU A 520 23.09 -10.64 -23.73
C GLU A 520 21.97 -11.36 -24.47
N GLU A 521 21.08 -12.03 -23.74
CA GLU A 521 19.90 -12.68 -24.31
C GLU A 521 18.90 -11.69 -24.92
N ALA A 522 18.63 -10.57 -24.23
CA ALA A 522 17.78 -9.51 -24.75
C ALA A 522 18.34 -8.93 -26.07
N LYS A 523 19.66 -8.76 -26.13
CA LYS A 523 20.35 -8.30 -27.35
C LYS A 523 20.21 -9.33 -28.48
N ARG A 524 20.50 -10.61 -28.22
CA ARG A 524 20.41 -11.71 -29.20
C ARG A 524 19.01 -11.82 -29.81
N VAL A 525 17.96 -11.73 -29.00
CA VAL A 525 16.57 -11.85 -29.48
C VAL A 525 16.16 -10.67 -30.35
N LEU A 526 16.66 -9.47 -30.06
CA LEU A 526 16.42 -8.29 -30.91
C LEU A 526 17.18 -8.39 -32.24
N GLU A 527 18.39 -8.96 -32.25
CA GLU A 527 19.14 -9.25 -33.48
C GLU A 527 18.44 -10.30 -34.36
N LEU A 528 17.61 -11.18 -33.77
CA LEU A 528 16.75 -12.14 -34.48
C LEU A 528 15.37 -11.58 -34.86
N SER A 529 15.09 -10.31 -34.54
CA SER A 529 13.79 -9.71 -34.79
C SER A 529 13.53 -9.61 -36.30
N PRO A 530 12.31 -9.92 -36.78
CA PRO A 530 11.93 -9.62 -38.15
C PRO A 530 11.98 -8.10 -38.40
N LYS A 531 12.00 -7.70 -39.67
CA LYS A 531 11.97 -6.29 -40.05
C LYS A 531 10.73 -5.60 -39.47
N TRP A 532 10.95 -4.46 -38.81
CA TRP A 532 9.91 -3.61 -38.27
C TRP A 532 9.29 -2.73 -39.36
N ASN A 533 8.09 -2.23 -39.12
CA ASN A 533 7.58 -1.11 -39.88
C ASN A 533 8.43 0.12 -39.53
N PRO A 534 9.07 0.76 -40.52
CA PRO A 534 9.96 1.89 -40.29
C PRO A 534 9.17 3.12 -39.82
N GLY A 535 9.87 4.05 -39.19
CA GLY A 535 9.29 5.35 -38.90
C GLY A 535 9.10 6.17 -40.16
N VAL A 536 8.08 7.03 -40.17
CA VAL A 536 7.77 7.92 -41.31
C VAL A 536 7.83 9.37 -40.86
N GLN A 537 8.51 10.20 -41.66
CA GLN A 537 8.59 11.63 -41.49
C GLN A 537 8.38 12.30 -42.84
N ASN A 538 7.45 13.25 -42.95
CA ASN A 538 7.13 13.94 -44.19
C ASN A 538 6.75 12.97 -45.34
N GLY A 539 6.13 11.83 -45.01
CA GLY A 539 5.78 10.78 -45.97
C GLY A 539 6.94 9.86 -46.40
N GLU A 540 8.18 10.13 -45.99
CA GLU A 540 9.34 9.29 -46.30
C GLU A 540 9.75 8.40 -45.12
N LYS A 541 10.26 7.21 -45.43
CA LYS A 541 10.79 6.27 -44.42
C LYS A 541 12.14 6.78 -43.91
N VAL A 542 12.27 6.91 -42.59
CA VAL A 542 13.47 7.47 -41.94
C VAL A 542 14.01 6.53 -40.86
N ARG A 543 15.30 6.71 -40.54
CA ARG A 543 15.99 5.94 -39.48
C ARG A 543 15.56 6.48 -38.12
N VAL A 544 15.10 5.62 -37.21
CA VAL A 544 14.58 6.07 -35.91
C VAL A 544 15.21 5.32 -34.75
N ILE A 545 15.70 6.04 -33.74
CA ILE A 545 16.14 5.42 -32.49
C ILE A 545 14.94 5.06 -31.62
N TYR A 546 14.85 3.80 -31.19
CA TYR A 546 13.71 3.25 -30.46
C TYR A 546 14.19 2.46 -29.23
N THR A 547 13.42 2.48 -28.14
CA THR A 547 13.80 1.80 -26.88
C THR A 547 12.65 0.94 -26.38
N VAL A 548 12.92 -0.34 -26.10
CA VAL A 548 11.93 -1.32 -25.62
C VAL A 548 12.34 -1.99 -24.30
N PRO A 549 11.39 -2.23 -23.39
CA PRO A 549 11.60 -3.06 -22.22
C PRO A 549 11.34 -4.55 -22.52
N ILE A 550 12.29 -5.42 -22.18
CA ILE A 550 12.18 -6.89 -22.27
C ILE A 550 12.15 -7.48 -20.85
N PHE A 551 11.18 -8.36 -20.59
CA PHE A 551 10.88 -8.88 -19.26
C PHE A 551 11.41 -10.31 -19.08
N PHE A 552 12.09 -10.56 -17.96
CA PHE A 552 12.50 -11.90 -17.52
C PHE A 552 11.74 -12.25 -16.24
N GLN A 553 10.88 -13.26 -16.30
CA GLN A 553 10.05 -13.73 -15.18
C GLN A 553 10.00 -15.25 -15.13
N ILE A 554 10.10 -15.84 -13.93
CA ILE A 554 10.07 -17.28 -13.74
C ILE A 554 8.61 -17.69 -13.52
N ASN A 555 7.97 -18.19 -14.59
CA ASN A 555 6.64 -18.77 -14.47
C ASN A 555 6.69 -19.99 -13.53
N LYS A 556 6.11 -19.86 -12.33
CA LYS A 556 5.57 -21.02 -11.61
C LYS A 556 4.52 -21.62 -12.54
N LYS A 557 4.61 -22.93 -12.84
CA LYS A 557 3.57 -23.65 -13.58
C LYS A 557 2.23 -23.40 -12.89
N VAL A 558 1.45 -22.48 -13.44
CA VAL A 558 0.01 -22.44 -13.30
C VAL A 558 -0.49 -23.32 -14.43
N ASN A 559 -1.21 -24.40 -14.10
CA ASN A 559 -1.94 -25.17 -15.09
C ASN A 559 -2.96 -24.23 -15.73
N PHE A 560 -2.69 -23.76 -16.94
CA PHE A 560 -3.73 -23.18 -17.77
C PHE A 560 -4.68 -24.32 -18.17
N PRO A 561 -6.00 -24.15 -18.06
CA PRO A 561 -6.94 -25.12 -18.60
C PRO A 561 -6.67 -25.28 -20.10
N PRO A 562 -6.88 -26.49 -20.67
CA PRO A 562 -6.64 -26.74 -22.09
C PRO A 562 -7.48 -25.81 -22.98
N PRO A 563 -7.08 -25.63 -24.26
CA PRO A 563 -7.90 -24.90 -25.23
C PRO A 563 -9.34 -25.42 -25.20
N ILE A 564 -10.28 -24.49 -25.33
CA ILE A 564 -11.72 -24.75 -25.26
C ILE A 564 -12.06 -25.87 -26.26
N SER A 565 -12.60 -26.99 -25.78
CA SER A 565 -13.00 -28.09 -26.65
C SER A 565 -14.14 -27.63 -27.57
N ASN A 566 -14.16 -28.10 -28.82
CA ASN A 566 -15.26 -27.82 -29.75
C ASN A 566 -16.62 -28.21 -29.16
N ASP A 567 -16.66 -29.27 -28.34
CA ASP A 567 -17.85 -29.71 -27.60
C ASP A 567 -18.38 -28.64 -26.61
N PHE A 568 -17.50 -27.85 -26.00
CA PHE A 568 -17.89 -26.73 -25.15
C PHE A 568 -18.49 -25.58 -25.98
N ILE A 569 -17.93 -25.31 -27.15
CA ILE A 569 -18.41 -24.24 -28.05
C ILE A 569 -19.82 -24.58 -28.56
N GLU A 570 -20.08 -25.83 -28.91
CA GLU A 570 -21.40 -26.23 -29.41
C GLU A 570 -22.50 -26.15 -28.35
N LYS A 571 -22.19 -26.53 -27.11
CA LYS A 571 -23.16 -26.60 -26.01
C LYS A 571 -23.36 -25.29 -25.25
N SER A 572 -22.49 -24.31 -25.44
CA SER A 572 -22.56 -23.01 -24.75
C SER A 572 -23.57 -22.04 -25.38
N LEU A 573 -24.16 -21.19 -24.53
CA LEU A 573 -24.99 -20.05 -24.94
C LEU A 573 -24.10 -18.93 -25.47
N PHE A 574 -24.46 -18.32 -26.61
CA PHE A 574 -23.73 -17.19 -27.18
C PHE A 574 -24.52 -15.89 -27.02
N LEU A 575 -23.84 -14.86 -26.55
CA LEU A 575 -24.35 -13.50 -26.43
C LEU A 575 -23.46 -12.57 -27.24
N ILE A 576 -24.01 -11.95 -28.29
CA ILE A 576 -23.33 -10.91 -29.06
C ILE A 576 -23.99 -9.59 -28.69
N ASP A 577 -23.23 -8.66 -28.12
CA ASP A 577 -23.69 -7.35 -27.65
C ASP A 577 -24.95 -7.42 -26.76
N GLY A 578 -25.06 -8.50 -25.97
CA GLY A 578 -26.17 -8.74 -25.05
C GLY A 578 -27.39 -9.47 -25.64
N VAL A 579 -27.36 -9.90 -26.90
CA VAL A 579 -28.46 -10.62 -27.56
C VAL A 579 -28.16 -12.13 -27.70
N GLU A 580 -29.11 -12.99 -27.31
CA GLU A 580 -29.01 -14.46 -27.45
C GLU A 580 -29.01 -14.88 -28.92
N TYR A 581 -27.98 -15.64 -29.33
CA TYR A 581 -27.82 -16.09 -30.72
C TYR A 581 -27.94 -17.62 -30.86
N HIS A 582 -28.94 -18.07 -31.63
CA HIS A 582 -29.25 -19.48 -31.88
C HIS A 582 -29.20 -19.77 -33.39
N GLY A 583 -28.08 -20.30 -33.88
CA GLY A 583 -27.92 -20.68 -35.29
C GLY A 583 -26.60 -21.37 -35.56
N SER A 584 -26.58 -22.27 -36.55
CA SER A 584 -25.46 -23.14 -36.93
C SER A 584 -24.33 -22.44 -37.71
N GLU A 585 -24.35 -21.11 -37.86
CA GLU A 585 -23.30 -20.31 -38.53
C GLU A 585 -22.05 -20.04 -37.65
N ARG A 586 -21.85 -20.84 -36.61
CA ARG A 586 -20.92 -20.58 -35.49
C ARG A 586 -19.41 -20.72 -35.78
N ILE A 587 -18.96 -20.81 -37.03
CA ILE A 587 -17.54 -21.12 -37.32
C ILE A 587 -16.71 -19.90 -37.77
N ASN A 588 -17.31 -18.77 -38.17
CA ASN A 588 -16.53 -17.63 -38.68
C ASN A 588 -16.31 -16.44 -37.74
N ILE A 589 -16.83 -16.45 -36.51
CA ILE A 589 -16.66 -15.30 -35.58
C ILE A 589 -15.37 -15.43 -34.73
N VAL A 590 -14.68 -16.57 -34.77
CA VAL A 590 -13.48 -16.76 -33.94
C VAL A 590 -12.22 -16.47 -34.76
N LYS A 591 -11.78 -15.21 -34.72
CA LYS A 591 -10.33 -14.97 -34.71
C LYS A 591 -9.81 -13.80 -33.89
N ASN A 592 -10.62 -12.85 -33.38
CA ASN A 592 -10.08 -11.78 -32.52
C ASN A 592 -11.03 -11.11 -31.49
N GLU A 593 -12.28 -11.55 -31.30
CA GLU A 593 -13.22 -10.82 -30.41
C GLU A 593 -14.05 -11.76 -29.51
N VAL A 594 -13.43 -12.35 -28.50
CA VAL A 594 -14.16 -12.93 -27.35
C VAL A 594 -13.83 -12.08 -26.13
N SER A 595 -14.83 -11.43 -25.56
CA SER A 595 -14.65 -10.50 -24.44
C SER A 595 -14.75 -11.20 -23.08
N ASN A 596 -15.58 -12.25 -22.95
CA ASN A 596 -15.73 -12.97 -21.69
C ASN A 596 -16.28 -14.41 -21.85
N ILE A 597 -15.83 -15.36 -21.02
CA ILE A 597 -16.34 -16.74 -21.00
C ILE A 597 -16.69 -17.13 -19.57
N LEU A 598 -17.97 -17.46 -19.34
CA LEU A 598 -18.48 -17.88 -18.04
C LEU A 598 -18.74 -19.39 -18.06
N LYS A 599 -18.29 -20.11 -17.03
CA LYS A 599 -18.46 -21.56 -16.88
C LYS A 599 -19.02 -21.93 -15.51
N GLY A 600 -19.74 -23.05 -15.46
CA GLY A 600 -20.23 -23.63 -14.21
C GLY A 600 -21.16 -22.68 -13.44
N GLU A 601 -21.03 -22.66 -12.12
CA GLU A 601 -21.93 -21.94 -11.21
C GLU A 601 -22.05 -20.43 -11.54
N ALA A 602 -20.97 -19.80 -12.00
CA ALA A 602 -20.97 -18.38 -12.41
C ALA A 602 -21.85 -18.09 -13.63
N ALA A 603 -21.96 -19.05 -14.56
CA ALA A 603 -22.84 -18.94 -15.72
C ALA A 603 -24.31 -19.16 -15.32
N THR A 604 -24.57 -20.13 -14.44
CA THR A 604 -25.92 -20.44 -13.93
C THR A 604 -26.47 -19.34 -13.03
N ILE A 605 -25.63 -18.69 -12.23
CA ILE A 605 -26.02 -17.55 -11.37
C ILE A 605 -26.50 -16.36 -12.21
N LYS A 606 -25.83 -16.09 -13.34
CA LYS A 606 -26.11 -14.92 -14.18
C LYS A 606 -27.18 -15.18 -15.26
N TYR A 607 -27.25 -16.40 -15.80
CA TYR A 607 -28.09 -16.75 -16.95
C TYR A 607 -29.07 -17.92 -16.69
N GLY A 608 -29.19 -18.40 -15.45
CA GLY A 608 -30.11 -19.48 -15.06
C GLY A 608 -29.77 -20.83 -15.71
N GLU A 609 -30.76 -21.71 -15.85
CA GLU A 609 -30.59 -23.04 -16.50
C GLU A 609 -30.03 -22.94 -17.92
N LYS A 610 -30.25 -21.82 -18.63
CA LYS A 610 -29.70 -21.58 -19.98
C LYS A 610 -28.16 -21.49 -19.98
N GLY A 611 -27.55 -21.09 -18.86
CA GLY A 611 -26.10 -20.97 -18.70
C GLY A 611 -25.41 -22.26 -18.21
N LYS A 612 -26.15 -23.35 -17.99
CA LYS A 612 -25.65 -24.60 -17.38
C LYS A 612 -24.49 -25.24 -18.14
N ASN A 613 -24.46 -25.06 -19.45
CA ASN A 613 -23.42 -25.59 -20.33
C ASN A 613 -22.29 -24.57 -20.64
N GLY A 614 -22.32 -23.39 -20.00
CA GLY A 614 -21.39 -22.28 -20.25
C GLY A 614 -21.98 -21.17 -21.12
N VAL A 615 -21.44 -19.95 -20.98
CA VAL A 615 -21.87 -18.76 -21.73
C VAL A 615 -20.65 -18.07 -22.31
N ILE A 616 -20.73 -17.69 -23.59
CA ILE A 616 -19.69 -16.96 -24.32
C ILE A 616 -20.26 -15.58 -24.67
N GLU A 617 -19.67 -14.53 -24.10
CA GLU A 617 -20.02 -13.12 -24.36
C GLU A 617 -19.03 -12.53 -25.36
N ILE A 618 -19.58 -11.91 -26.41
CA ILE A 618 -18.85 -11.23 -27.49
C ILE A 618 -19.36 -9.78 -27.52
N THR A 619 -18.45 -8.82 -27.50
CA THR A 619 -18.76 -7.39 -27.60
C THR A 619 -18.11 -6.84 -28.86
N THR A 620 -18.91 -6.39 -29.83
CA THR A 620 -18.40 -5.85 -31.09
C THR A 620 -18.06 -4.37 -30.94
N LYS A 621 -16.99 -3.90 -31.59
CA LYS A 621 -16.70 -2.46 -31.66
C LYS A 621 -17.60 -1.83 -32.72
N LYS A 622 -18.48 -0.90 -32.31
CA LYS A 622 -19.21 -0.03 -33.25
C LYS A 622 -18.20 0.75 -34.10
N LYS A 623 -18.36 0.68 -35.42
CA LYS A 623 -17.73 1.61 -36.37
C LYS A 623 -18.57 2.88 -36.39
N ASP A 624 -17.99 3.97 -35.92
CA ASP A 624 -18.41 5.33 -36.26
C ASP A 624 -17.54 5.86 -37.41
#